data_AF-A0A7Z9WZ09-F1
#
_entry.id   AF-A0A7Z9WZ09-F1
#
_cell.length_a   1.000
_cell.length_b   1.000
_cell.length_c   1.000
_cell.angle_alpha   90.00
_cell.angle_beta   90.00
_cell.angle_gamma   90.00
#
_symmetry.space_group_name_H-M   'P 1'
#
loop_
_entity.id
_entity.type
_entity.pdbx_description
1 polymer ?
#
loop_
_entity_poly.entity_id
_entity_poly.type
_entity_poly.pdbx_seq_one_letter_code
_entity_poly.pdbx_strand_id
1 'polypeptide(L)'
;MKEGYLYRISLQIIPTLYVWLTSLLFLTCRIKTHGQEYRDQLDSQNVPIVGSFWHYSIFFIFYYLRNDSGVVMVSASKDGEYINRVARKMGFVTVRGSRKKGGMQAIKS
;
A
#
# COMPACT_ATOMS: atom_id res chain seq x y z
N MET A 1 -8.37 21.46 -20.02
CA MET A 1 -6.95 21.04 -20.16
C MET A 1 -6.11 21.24 -18.89
N LYS A 2 -6.31 22.32 -18.10
CA LYS A 2 -5.55 22.58 -16.85
C LYS A 2 -5.77 21.53 -15.74
N GLU A 3 -7.00 21.04 -15.58
CA GLU A 3 -7.39 19.98 -14.62
C GLU A 3 -6.50 18.72 -14.70
N GLY A 4 -6.19 18.26 -15.91
CA GLY A 4 -5.37 17.06 -16.10
C GLY A 4 -3.90 17.26 -15.76
N TYR A 5 -3.38 18.49 -15.92
CA TYR A 5 -1.99 18.81 -15.59
C TYR A 5 -1.79 18.92 -14.08
N LEU A 6 -2.70 19.61 -13.39
CA LEU A 6 -2.70 19.70 -11.92
C LEU A 6 -2.82 18.33 -11.28
N TYR A 7 -3.69 17.46 -11.81
CA TYR A 7 -3.80 16.07 -11.36
C TYR A 7 -2.50 15.27 -11.53
N ARG A 8 -1.79 15.44 -12.66
CA ARG A 8 -0.52 14.73 -12.88
C ARG A 8 0.57 15.18 -11.90
N ILE A 9 0.63 16.49 -11.63
CA ILE A 9 1.55 17.05 -10.65
C ILE A 9 1.19 16.55 -9.24
N SER A 10 -0.09 16.61 -8.86
CA SER A 10 -0.54 16.15 -7.55
C SER A 10 -0.21 14.67 -7.34
N LEU A 11 -0.34 13.83 -8.36
CA LEU A 11 0.06 12.42 -8.32
C LEU A 11 1.57 12.18 -8.15
N GLN A 12 2.44 13.17 -8.36
CA GLN A 12 3.87 13.05 -8.07
C GLN A 12 4.22 13.62 -6.70
N ILE A 13 3.65 14.77 -6.36
CA ILE A 13 3.94 15.48 -5.11
C ILE A 13 3.28 14.77 -3.92
N ILE A 14 1.97 14.51 -3.97
CA ILE A 14 1.21 14.00 -2.83
C ILE A 14 1.74 12.64 -2.36
N PRO A 15 1.99 11.63 -3.23
CA PRO A 15 2.52 10.36 -2.77
C PRO A 15 3.93 10.47 -2.17
N THR A 16 4.78 11.33 -2.72
CA THR A 16 6.14 11.53 -2.20
C THR A 16 6.11 12.20 -0.84
N LEU A 17 5.30 13.25 -0.71
CA LEU A 17 5.09 13.96 0.56
C LEU A 17 4.50 13.03 1.63
N TYR A 18 3.52 12.21 1.25
CA TYR A 18 2.91 11.21 2.13
C TYR A 18 3.95 10.22 2.67
N VAL A 19 4.78 9.66 1.78
CA VAL A 19 5.83 8.70 2.17
C VAL A 19 6.81 9.36 3.13
N TRP A 20 7.28 10.57 2.81
CA TRP A 20 8.23 11.27 3.65
C TRP A 20 7.67 11.63 5.03
N LEU A 21 6.44 12.16 5.07
CA LEU A 21 5.77 12.55 6.32
C LEU A 21 5.50 11.34 7.21
N THR A 22 4.96 10.25 6.64
CA THR A 22 4.69 9.01 7.39
C THR A 22 5.98 8.37 7.88
N SER A 23 7.02 8.33 7.04
CA SER A 23 8.33 7.82 7.45
C SER A 23 8.92 8.61 8.61
N LEU A 24 8.89 9.94 8.56
CA LEU A 24 9.40 10.77 9.66
C LEU A 24 8.58 10.59 10.95
N LEU A 25 7.26 10.61 10.83
CA LEU A 25 6.38 10.43 11.98
C LEU A 25 6.64 9.09 12.66
N PHE A 26 6.59 7.99 11.91
CA PHE A 26 6.76 6.66 12.48
C PHE A 26 8.21 6.28 12.78
N LEU A 27 9.20 7.04 12.31
CA LEU A 27 10.57 6.94 12.82
C LEU A 27 10.67 7.48 14.26
N THR A 28 9.87 8.50 14.59
CA THR A 28 9.81 9.05 15.96
C THR A 28 8.88 8.28 16.90
N CYS A 29 7.99 7.42 16.37
CA CYS A 29 7.09 6.60 17.17
C CYS A 29 7.69 5.22 17.49
N ARG A 30 7.61 4.80 18.75
CA ARG A 30 7.91 3.41 19.13
C ARG A 30 6.72 2.52 18.75
N ILE A 31 6.94 1.61 17.80
CA ILE A 31 5.94 0.63 17.38
C ILE A 31 5.89 -0.52 18.38
N LYS A 32 4.69 -0.89 18.83
CA LYS A 32 4.42 -2.09 19.62
C LYS A 32 3.47 -2.99 18.84
N THR A 33 3.84 -4.25 18.69
CA THR A 33 3.02 -5.27 18.03
C THR A 33 2.46 -6.23 19.08
N HIS A 34 1.25 -6.70 18.86
CA HIS A 34 0.57 -7.67 19.72
C HIS A 34 0.19 -8.88 18.85
N GLY A 35 0.41 -10.10 19.35
CA GLY A 35 0.16 -11.31 18.56
C GLY A 35 1.19 -11.57 17.45
N GLN A 36 2.43 -11.09 17.62
CA GLN A 36 3.51 -11.27 16.65
C GLN A 36 3.84 -12.76 16.46
N GLU A 37 3.64 -13.57 17.49
CA GLU A 37 3.88 -15.01 17.48
C GLU A 37 3.12 -15.76 16.38
N TYR A 38 1.90 -15.33 16.05
CA TYR A 38 1.10 -15.94 14.98
C TYR A 38 1.69 -15.62 13.61
N ARG A 39 2.21 -14.41 13.45
CA ARG A 39 2.86 -13.97 12.21
C ARG A 39 4.18 -14.70 12.03
N ASP A 40 5.02 -14.75 13.06
CA ASP A 40 6.32 -15.42 13.00
C ASP A 40 6.16 -16.93 12.69
N GLN A 41 5.12 -17.57 13.23
CA GLN A 41 4.78 -18.95 12.89
C GLN A 41 4.42 -19.12 11.41
N LEU A 42 3.59 -18.23 10.85
CA LEU A 42 3.23 -18.29 9.43
C LEU A 42 4.43 -17.99 8.52
N ASP A 43 5.24 -17.00 8.87
CA ASP A 43 6.46 -16.63 8.13
C ASP A 43 7.46 -17.82 8.12
N SER A 44 7.57 -18.57 9.22
CA SER A 44 8.43 -19.77 9.31
C SER A 44 7.98 -20.94 8.44
N GLN A 45 6.68 -21.03 8.13
CA GLN A 45 6.12 -22.10 7.30
C GLN A 45 6.33 -21.86 5.80
N ASN A 46 6.75 -20.65 5.41
CA ASN A 46 6.98 -20.24 4.03
C ASN A 46 5.76 -20.51 3.11
N VAL A 47 4.56 -20.30 3.65
CA VAL A 47 3.29 -20.45 2.96
C VAL A 47 2.77 -19.10 2.45
N PRO A 48 1.93 -19.05 1.40
CA PRO A 48 1.28 -17.81 0.99
C PRO A 48 0.36 -17.26 2.09
N ILE A 49 0.53 -15.97 2.44
CA ILE A 49 -0.25 -15.30 3.49
C ILE A 49 -1.11 -14.19 2.87
N VAL A 50 -2.38 -14.14 3.28
CA VAL A 50 -3.28 -13.02 2.96
C VAL A 50 -3.42 -12.14 4.18
N GLY A 51 -2.87 -10.93 4.09
CA GLY A 51 -3.03 -9.90 5.12
C GLY A 51 -4.27 -9.04 4.88
N SER A 52 -5.00 -8.72 5.94
CA SER A 52 -6.10 -7.76 5.93
C SER A 52 -5.88 -6.68 6.98
N PHE A 53 -6.31 -5.45 6.68
CA PHE A 53 -6.23 -4.34 7.61
C PHE A 53 -7.46 -3.44 7.47
N TRP A 54 -7.72 -2.66 8.52
CA TRP A 54 -8.79 -1.68 8.50
C TRP A 54 -8.38 -0.42 7.72
N HIS A 55 -9.32 0.17 6.99
CA HIS A 55 -9.05 1.32 6.12
C HIS A 55 -8.39 2.50 6.85
N TYR A 56 -8.75 2.77 8.11
CA TYR A 56 -8.14 3.85 8.89
C TYR A 56 -6.64 3.61 9.15
N SER A 57 -6.21 2.35 9.14
CA SER A 57 -4.81 1.97 9.37
C SER A 57 -3.94 2.15 8.12
N ILE A 58 -4.50 2.55 6.97
CA ILE A 58 -3.75 2.75 5.72
C ILE A 58 -2.56 3.71 5.89
N PHE A 59 -2.70 4.65 6.82
CA PHE A 59 -1.66 5.62 7.16
C PHE A 59 -0.39 4.96 7.71
N PHE A 60 -0.57 3.95 8.54
CA PHE A 60 0.52 3.24 9.22
C PHE A 60 0.94 1.97 8.48
N ILE A 61 -0.01 1.24 7.89
CA ILE A 61 0.21 -0.14 7.42
C ILE A 61 1.27 -0.22 6.31
N PHE A 62 1.29 0.75 5.39
CA PHE A 62 2.30 0.77 4.34
C PHE A 62 3.69 1.02 4.90
N TYR A 63 3.82 1.86 5.93
CA TYR A 63 5.10 2.03 6.62
C TYR A 63 5.48 0.76 7.37
N TYR A 64 4.55 0.16 8.13
CA TYR A 64 4.82 -1.02 8.93
C TYR A 64 5.25 -2.23 8.10
N LEU A 65 4.54 -2.51 6.99
CA LEU A 65 4.81 -3.64 6.11
C LEU A 65 5.86 -3.33 5.02
N ARG A 66 6.51 -2.16 5.01
CA ARG A 66 7.40 -1.73 3.90
C ARG A 66 8.59 -2.66 3.65
N ASN A 67 8.97 -3.46 4.65
CA ASN A 67 10.06 -4.42 4.57
C ASN A 67 9.57 -5.81 4.14
N ASP A 68 8.25 -5.99 3.98
CA ASP A 68 7.64 -7.24 3.57
C ASP A 68 7.53 -7.28 2.05
N SER A 69 7.96 -8.38 1.43
CA SER A 69 7.68 -8.62 0.02
C SER A 69 6.20 -8.97 -0.14
N GLY A 70 5.39 -8.05 -0.66
CA GLY A 70 3.94 -8.22 -0.74
C GLY A 70 3.29 -7.57 -1.95
N VAL A 71 2.13 -8.12 -2.31
CA VAL A 71 1.24 -7.61 -3.36
C VAL A 71 0.03 -6.94 -2.72
N VAL A 72 -0.23 -5.68 -3.06
CA VAL A 72 -1.36 -4.89 -2.56
C VAL A 72 -2.41 -4.71 -3.64
N MET A 73 -3.65 -5.07 -3.34
CA MET A 73 -4.77 -4.78 -4.23
C MET A 73 -5.26 -3.35 -4.03
N VAL A 74 -5.27 -2.58 -5.12
CA VAL A 74 -5.70 -1.17 -5.11
C VAL A 74 -6.81 -0.96 -6.14
N SER A 75 -7.88 -0.27 -5.75
CA SER A 75 -8.97 0.07 -6.67
C SER A 75 -8.46 0.81 -7.90
N ALA A 76 -9.02 0.52 -9.08
CA ALA A 76 -8.68 1.23 -10.30
C ALA A 76 -9.19 2.69 -10.32
N SER A 77 -9.84 3.23 -9.27
CA SER A 77 -10.37 4.61 -9.18
C SER A 77 -9.28 5.71 -9.35
N LYS A 78 -9.70 6.98 -9.58
CA LYS A 78 -8.76 8.11 -9.67
C LYS A 78 -8.03 8.29 -8.34
N ASP A 79 -8.72 8.11 -7.23
CA ASP A 79 -8.16 8.23 -5.89
C ASP A 79 -7.25 7.03 -5.55
N GLY A 80 -7.60 5.84 -6.05
CA GLY A 80 -6.75 4.66 -5.97
C GLY A 80 -5.42 4.82 -6.70
N GLU A 81 -5.27 5.78 -7.60
CA GLU A 81 -3.97 6.08 -8.21
C GLU A 81 -2.98 6.72 -7.22
N TYR A 82 -3.45 7.49 -6.24
CA TYR A 82 -2.57 8.00 -5.17
C TYR A 82 -2.04 6.85 -4.32
N ILE A 83 -2.93 5.96 -3.88
CA ILE A 83 -2.56 4.79 -3.06
C ILE A 83 -1.63 3.85 -3.84
N ASN A 84 -1.91 3.63 -5.13
CA ASN A 84 -1.03 2.87 -6.01
C ASN A 84 0.41 3.40 -6.00
N ARG A 85 0.57 4.72 -6.15
CA ARG A 85 1.89 5.36 -6.15
C ARG A 85 2.57 5.35 -4.79
N VAL A 86 1.80 5.52 -3.71
CA VAL A 86 2.31 5.41 -2.33
C VAL A 86 2.85 4.00 -2.09
N ALA A 87 2.04 2.97 -2.38
CA ALA A 87 2.44 1.58 -2.19
C ALA A 87 3.68 1.23 -3.03
N ARG A 88 3.72 1.63 -4.30
CA ARG A 88 4.89 1.43 -5.17
C ARG A 88 6.15 2.14 -4.65
N LYS A 89 6.02 3.34 -4.09
CA LYS A 89 7.14 4.08 -3.48
C LYS A 89 7.65 3.44 -2.19
N MET A 90 6.80 2.70 -1.48
CA MET A 90 7.16 1.97 -0.27
C MET A 90 7.59 0.52 -0.55
N GLY A 91 7.82 0.14 -1.82
CA GLY A 91 8.38 -1.17 -2.19
C GLY A 91 7.36 -2.26 -2.52
N PHE A 92 6.06 -1.99 -2.40
CA PHE A 92 5.03 -2.98 -2.71
C PHE A 92 4.79 -3.12 -4.20
N VAL A 93 4.44 -4.34 -4.63
CA VAL A 93 3.82 -4.57 -5.93
C VAL A 93 2.32 -4.29 -5.79
N THR A 94 1.71 -3.66 -6.79
CA THR A 94 0.29 -3.30 -6.75
C THR A 94 -0.46 -3.98 -7.88
N VAL A 95 -1.61 -4.56 -7.56
CA VAL A 95 -2.55 -5.12 -8.54
C VAL A 95 -3.82 -4.29 -8.56
N ARG A 96 -4.33 -4.02 -9.76
CA ARG A 96 -5.49 -3.12 -9.94
C ARG A 96 -6.79 -3.91 -9.86
N GLY A 97 -7.66 -3.53 -8.94
CA GLY A 97 -9.04 -4.04 -8.90
C GLY A 97 -9.83 -3.60 -10.13
N SER A 98 -10.63 -4.48 -10.72
CA SER A 98 -11.36 -4.17 -11.96
C SER A 98 -12.44 -3.11 -11.74
N ARG A 99 -12.53 -2.09 -12.61
CA ARG A 99 -13.60 -1.07 -12.56
C ARG A 99 -14.95 -1.57 -13.11
N LYS A 100 -14.96 -2.60 -13.97
CA LYS A 100 -16.14 -3.29 -14.52
C LYS A 100 -15.71 -4.69 -14.98
N LYS A 101 -16.33 -5.77 -14.45
CA LYS A 101 -16.23 -7.17 -14.93
C LYS A 101 -14.83 -7.62 -15.45
N GLY A 102 -13.76 -7.42 -14.69
CA GLY A 102 -12.39 -7.72 -15.14
C GLY A 102 -11.49 -8.32 -14.06
N GLY A 103 -12.04 -9.13 -13.14
CA GLY A 103 -11.29 -9.75 -12.05
C GLY A 103 -10.07 -10.57 -12.50
N MET A 104 -10.05 -11.04 -13.76
CA MET A 104 -8.92 -11.76 -14.34
C MET A 104 -7.65 -10.93 -14.56
N GLN A 105 -7.72 -9.59 -14.63
CA GLN A 105 -6.50 -8.78 -14.75
C GLN A 105 -5.67 -8.74 -13.45
N ALA A 106 -6.32 -8.87 -12.29
CA ALA A 106 -5.63 -8.90 -10.99
C ALA A 106 -4.91 -10.24 -10.72
N ILE A 107 -5.29 -11.31 -11.42
CA ILE A 107 -4.71 -12.65 -11.28
C ILE A 107 -3.49 -12.84 -12.20
N LYS A 108 -3.32 -11.99 -13.23
CA LYS A 108 -2.28 -12.13 -14.27
C LYS A 108 -0.98 -11.36 -14.00
N SER A 109 -0.91 -10.60 -12.91
CA SER A 109 0.14 -9.61 -12.64
C SER A 109 1.05 -9.99 -11.49
#